data_AF-A0A6N4DW77-F1
#
_entry.id   AF-A0A6N4DW77-F1
#
_cell.length_a   1.000
_cell.length_b   1.000
_cell.length_c   1.000
_cell.angle_alpha   90.00
_cell.angle_beta   90.00
_cell.angle_gamma   90.00
#
_symmetry.space_group_name_H-M   'P 1'
#
loop_
_entity.id
_entity.type
_entity.pdbx_description
1 polymer ?
#
loop_
_entity_poly.entity_id
_entity_poly.type
_entity_poly.pdbx_seq_one_letter_code
_entity_poly.pdbx_strand_id
1 'polypeptide(L)'
;MLHCNIGAMHNSTMENAMMNTMNLDMLKEFGNGGYAQARALGELNLRTWERLFEKQMETFGLLIDNANAQIELASEAREVSDMKAMVEGQGELNRKLAEALTSKGRETLELANTSRNEYKAWMEEGMGIFTKLAGSATKAS
;
A
#
# COMPACT_ATOMS: atom_id res chain seq x y z
N MET A 1 14.62 -59.88 -26.64
CA MET A 1 13.91 -59.55 -25.37
C MET A 1 14.66 -58.55 -24.48
N LEU A 2 15.99 -58.42 -24.53
CA LEU A 2 16.73 -57.44 -23.71
C LEU A 2 16.55 -55.96 -24.13
N HIS A 3 16.29 -55.68 -25.41
CA HIS A 3 16.13 -54.30 -25.91
C HIS A 3 14.85 -53.59 -25.41
N CYS A 4 13.74 -54.30 -25.18
CA CYS A 4 12.51 -53.70 -24.63
C CYS A 4 12.67 -53.28 -23.15
N ASN A 5 13.45 -54.02 -22.36
CA ASN A 5 13.65 -53.72 -20.94
C ASN A 5 14.54 -52.48 -20.73
N ILE A 6 15.53 -52.25 -21.60
CA ILE A 6 16.39 -51.05 -21.53
C ILE A 6 15.61 -49.79 -21.91
N GLY A 7 14.75 -49.87 -22.93
CA GLY A 7 13.88 -48.75 -23.33
C GLY A 7 12.87 -48.37 -22.25
N ALA A 8 12.25 -49.37 -21.60
CA ALA A 8 11.31 -49.14 -20.50
C ALA A 8 11.99 -48.55 -19.26
N MET A 9 13.22 -48.98 -18.94
CA MET A 9 14.02 -48.41 -17.84
C MET A 9 14.45 -46.97 -18.12
N HIS A 10 14.84 -46.66 -19.37
CA HIS A 10 15.25 -45.30 -19.75
C HIS A 10 14.06 -44.33 -19.70
N ASN A 11 12.87 -44.79 -20.14
CA ASN A 11 11.64 -44.00 -20.10
C ASN A 11 11.19 -43.69 -18.67
N SER A 12 11.21 -44.69 -17.77
CA SER A 12 10.83 -44.49 -16.36
C SER A 12 11.86 -43.65 -15.59
N THR A 13 13.15 -43.72 -15.95
CA THR A 13 14.19 -42.87 -15.36
C THR A 13 14.06 -41.41 -15.82
N MET A 14 13.70 -41.18 -17.09
CA MET A 14 13.40 -39.84 -17.60
C MET A 14 12.12 -39.24 -17.00
N GLU A 15 11.04 -40.00 -16.86
CA GLU A 15 9.82 -39.54 -16.19
C GLU A 15 10.10 -39.14 -14.73
N ASN A 16 10.82 -39.97 -13.98
CA ASN A 16 11.21 -39.67 -12.59
C ASN A 16 12.14 -38.45 -12.48
N ALA A 17 13.06 -38.25 -13.43
CA ALA A 17 13.92 -37.08 -13.46
C ALA A 17 13.12 -35.80 -13.74
N MET A 18 12.20 -35.85 -14.71
CA MET A 18 11.35 -34.71 -15.11
C MET A 18 10.36 -34.31 -13.98
N MET A 19 9.81 -35.30 -13.27
CA MET A 19 8.98 -35.09 -12.07
C MET A 19 9.77 -34.45 -10.92
N ASN A 20 11.00 -34.91 -10.66
CA ASN A 20 11.85 -34.32 -9.62
C ASN A 20 12.28 -32.89 -9.94
N THR A 21 12.60 -32.58 -11.20
CA THR A 21 12.91 -31.20 -11.61
C THR A 21 11.70 -30.28 -11.52
N MET A 22 10.51 -30.75 -11.92
CA MET A 22 9.27 -29.98 -11.79
C MET A 22 8.94 -29.65 -10.33
N ASN A 23 9.18 -30.59 -9.41
CA ASN A 23 8.95 -30.39 -7.99
C ASN A 23 9.96 -29.40 -7.35
N LEU A 24 11.22 -29.43 -7.79
CA LEU A 24 12.26 -28.50 -7.33
C LEU A 24 12.05 -27.06 -7.84
N ASP A 25 11.66 -26.89 -9.10
CA ASP A 25 11.41 -25.57 -9.66
C ASP A 25 10.16 -24.93 -9.06
N MET A 26 9.10 -25.71 -8.80
CA MET A 26 7.93 -25.26 -8.05
C MET A 26 8.26 -24.83 -6.62
N LEU A 27 9.12 -25.58 -5.92
CA LEU A 27 9.54 -25.21 -4.57
C LEU A 27 10.34 -23.90 -4.56
N LYS A 28 11.20 -23.69 -5.57
CA LYS A 28 11.92 -22.42 -5.76
C LYS A 28 10.97 -21.28 -6.08
N GLU A 29 10.00 -21.47 -6.97
CA GLU A 29 9.00 -20.45 -7.28
C GLU A 29 8.15 -20.09 -6.06
N PHE A 30 7.75 -21.07 -5.26
CA PHE A 30 7.04 -20.83 -4.01
C PHE A 30 7.91 -20.09 -2.98
N GLY A 31 9.17 -20.51 -2.80
CA GLY A 31 10.10 -19.86 -1.88
C GLY A 31 10.42 -18.42 -2.28
N ASN A 32 10.72 -18.19 -3.56
CA ASN A 32 10.97 -16.86 -4.11
C ASN A 32 9.71 -15.99 -4.09
N GLY A 33 8.56 -16.56 -4.45
CA GLY A 33 7.27 -15.87 -4.43
C GLY A 33 6.84 -15.50 -3.02
N GLY A 34 7.00 -16.40 -2.04
CA GLY A 34 6.73 -16.12 -0.63
C GLY A 34 7.64 -15.04 -0.06
N TYR A 35 8.94 -15.07 -0.38
CA TYR A 35 9.88 -14.02 0.00
C TYR A 35 9.52 -12.66 -0.62
N ALA A 36 9.18 -12.64 -1.92
CA ALA A 36 8.71 -11.44 -2.61
C ALA A 36 7.42 -10.88 -1.97
N GLN A 37 6.47 -11.74 -1.60
CA GLN A 37 5.24 -11.34 -0.92
C GLN A 37 5.47 -10.76 0.48
N ALA A 38 6.40 -11.34 1.25
CA ALA A 38 6.78 -10.81 2.56
C ALA A 38 7.42 -9.42 2.43
N ARG A 39 8.30 -9.25 1.43
CA ARG A 39 8.89 -7.95 1.11
C ARG A 39 7.84 -6.94 0.68
N ALA A 40 6.94 -7.31 -0.24
CA ALA A 40 5.88 -6.46 -0.74
C ALA A 40 4.96 -5.96 0.38
N LEU A 41 4.64 -6.82 1.36
CA LEU A 41 3.88 -6.43 2.55
C LEU A 41 4.63 -5.40 3.41
N GLY A 42 5.93 -5.60 3.61
CA GLY A 42 6.78 -4.66 4.36
C GLY A 42 6.82 -3.28 3.71
N GLU A 43 7.04 -3.24 2.39
CA GLU A 43 7.03 -2.00 1.62
C GLU A 43 5.63 -1.33 1.61
N LEU A 44 4.55 -2.13 1.55
CA LEU A 44 3.19 -1.63 1.62
C LEU A 44 2.89 -0.93 2.95
N ASN A 45 3.30 -1.53 4.07
CA ASN A 45 3.15 -0.92 5.39
C ASN A 45 3.93 0.40 5.46
N LEU A 46 5.20 0.41 5.04
CA LEU A 46 6.03 1.61 5.08
C LEU A 46 5.43 2.75 4.25
N ARG A 47 5.03 2.48 3.00
CA ARG A 47 4.39 3.50 2.14
C ARG A 47 3.09 4.03 2.74
N THR A 48 2.29 3.17 3.38
CA THR A 48 1.06 3.58 4.05
C THR A 48 1.36 4.54 5.20
N TRP A 49 2.37 4.22 6.02
CA TRP A 49 2.79 5.06 7.13
C TRP A 49 3.43 6.37 6.67
N GLU A 50 4.26 6.36 5.64
CA GLU A 50 4.85 7.55 5.04
C GLU A 50 3.76 8.52 4.56
N ARG A 51 2.80 8.03 3.76
CA ARG A 51 1.66 8.83 3.28
C ARG A 51 0.81 9.37 4.42
N LEU A 52 0.57 8.57 5.47
CA LEU A 52 -0.19 9.03 6.63
C LEU A 52 0.55 10.13 7.40
N PHE A 53 1.87 9.99 7.57
CA PHE A 53 2.70 10.97 8.24
C PHE A 53 2.76 12.29 7.45
N GLU A 54 2.89 12.21 6.12
CA GLU A 54 2.80 13.38 5.24
C GLU A 54 1.49 14.14 5.47
N LYS A 55 0.34 13.45 5.51
CA LYS A 55 -0.96 14.10 5.76
C LYS A 55 -1.08 14.73 7.15
N GLN A 56 -0.46 14.12 8.17
CA GLN A 56 -0.40 14.72 9.51
C GLN A 56 0.47 15.98 9.52
N MET A 57 1.61 15.97 8.84
CA MET A 57 2.49 17.14 8.72
C MET A 57 1.85 18.27 7.90
N GLU A 58 1.14 17.94 6.81
CA GLU A 58 0.34 18.91 6.06
C GLU A 58 -0.73 19.58 6.94
N THR A 59 -1.42 18.79 7.77
CA THR A 59 -2.42 19.32 8.71
C THR A 59 -1.78 20.20 9.77
N PHE A 60 -0.62 19.83 10.30
CA PHE A 60 0.14 20.67 11.23
C PHE A 60 0.56 21.99 10.58
N GLY A 61 1.04 21.95 9.33
CA GLY A 61 1.35 23.15 8.54
C GLY A 61 0.16 24.10 8.45
N LEU A 62 -1.03 23.59 8.13
CA LEU A 62 -2.26 24.40 8.07
C LEU A 62 -2.57 25.11 9.40
N LEU A 63 -2.32 24.46 10.54
CA LEU A 63 -2.55 25.06 11.86
C LEU A 63 -1.55 26.18 12.15
N ILE A 64 -0.27 26.00 11.77
CA ILE A 64 0.76 27.03 11.89
C ILE A 64 0.45 28.22 10.99
N ASP A 65 0.04 27.99 9.74
CA ASP A 65 -0.34 29.05 8.80
C ASP A 65 -1.53 29.86 9.35
N ASN A 66 -2.54 29.17 9.89
CA ASN A 66 -3.68 29.82 10.52
C ASN A 66 -3.29 30.61 11.79
N ALA A 67 -2.33 30.12 12.57
CA ALA A 67 -1.82 30.85 13.73
C ALA A 67 -1.06 32.12 13.31
N ASN A 68 -0.21 32.03 12.28
CA ASN A 68 0.50 33.19 11.73
C ASN A 68 -0.48 34.24 11.20
N ALA A 69 -1.51 33.82 10.47
CA ALA A 69 -2.53 34.73 9.94
C ALA A 69 -3.35 35.43 11.04
N GLN A 70 -3.59 34.77 12.17
CA GLN A 70 -4.22 35.41 13.35
C GLN A 70 -3.30 36.46 14.00
N ILE A 71 -1.99 36.19 14.07
CA ILE A 71 -1.01 37.16 14.60
C ILE A 71 -0.96 38.39 13.71
N GLU A 72 -0.94 38.21 12.38
CA GLU A 72 -0.97 39.29 11.40
C GLU A 72 -2.24 40.13 11.58
N LEU A 73 -3.41 39.49 11.62
CA LEU A 73 -4.70 40.15 11.83
C LEU A 73 -4.75 40.97 13.13
N ALA A 74 -4.16 40.44 14.21
CA ALA A 74 -4.09 41.13 15.50
C ALA A 74 -3.09 42.31 15.50
N SER A 75 -2.03 42.23 14.68
CA SER A 75 -1.02 43.29 14.56
C SER A 75 -1.48 44.49 13.74
N GLU A 76 -2.43 44.27 12.82
CA GLU A 76 -2.99 45.30 11.95
C GLU A 76 -4.10 46.13 12.64
N ALA A 77 -4.76 45.59 13.67
CA ALA A 77 -5.84 46.29 14.37
C ALA A 77 -5.30 47.35 15.35
N ARG A 78 -5.34 48.63 14.97
CA ARG A 78 -4.91 49.78 15.79
C ARG A 78 -6.03 50.76 16.15
N GLU A 79 -7.14 50.80 15.41
CA GLU A 79 -8.30 51.68 15.66
C GLU A 79 -9.65 50.93 15.74
N VAL A 80 -10.70 51.60 16.26
CA VAL A 80 -12.04 51.01 16.43
C VAL A 80 -12.70 50.60 15.11
N SER A 81 -12.36 51.24 13.99
CA SER A 81 -12.75 50.80 12.64
C SER A 81 -12.14 49.44 12.27
N ASP A 82 -10.98 49.09 12.83
CA ASP A 82 -10.31 47.82 12.58
C ASP A 82 -10.98 46.67 13.32
N MET A 83 -11.78 46.95 14.35
CA MET A 83 -12.43 45.90 15.12
C MET A 83 -13.52 45.17 14.31
N LYS A 84 -14.18 45.86 13.37
CA LYS A 84 -15.08 45.21 12.39
C LYS A 84 -14.29 44.36 11.39
N ALA A 85 -13.17 44.88 10.88
CA ALA A 85 -12.29 44.15 9.98
C ALA A 85 -11.66 42.92 10.67
N MET A 86 -11.41 42.99 11.97
CA MET A 86 -10.89 41.88 12.77
C MET A 86 -11.93 40.75 12.94
N VAL A 87 -13.21 41.10 13.16
CA VAL A 87 -14.29 40.10 13.23
C VAL A 87 -14.51 39.43 11.87
N GLU A 88 -14.52 40.21 10.78
CA GLU A 88 -14.65 39.69 9.42
C GLU A 88 -13.44 38.82 9.04
N GLY A 89 -12.23 39.25 9.40
CA GLY A 89 -10.99 38.51 9.20
C GLY A 89 -10.93 37.19 9.95
N GLN A 90 -11.36 37.15 11.23
CA GLN A 90 -11.48 35.90 11.98
C GLN A 90 -12.50 34.94 11.36
N GLY A 91 -13.63 35.46 10.86
CA GLY A 91 -14.64 34.66 10.16
C GLY A 91 -14.07 34.02 8.89
N GLU A 92 -13.32 34.79 8.11
CA GLU A 92 -12.68 34.33 6.88
C GLU A 92 -11.55 33.32 7.16
N LEU A 93 -10.73 33.54 8.19
CA LEU A 93 -9.69 32.58 8.62
C LEU A 93 -10.31 31.24 9.04
N ASN A 94 -11.38 31.28 9.83
CA ASN A 94 -12.09 30.07 10.23
C ASN A 94 -12.73 29.35 9.05
N ARG A 95 -13.31 30.08 8.08
CA ARG A 95 -13.86 29.50 6.85
C ARG A 95 -12.77 28.79 6.04
N LYS A 96 -11.63 29.46 5.81
CA LYS A 96 -10.49 28.89 5.09
C LYS A 96 -9.93 27.66 5.79
N LEU A 97 -9.77 27.71 7.11
CA LEU A 97 -9.33 26.56 7.90
C LEU A 97 -10.31 25.38 7.77
N ALA A 98 -11.62 25.63 7.88
CA ALA A 98 -12.65 24.59 7.74
C ALA A 98 -12.66 23.95 6.34
N GLU A 99 -12.52 24.76 5.29
CA GLU A 99 -12.41 24.28 3.91
C GLU A 99 -11.15 23.42 3.71
N ALA A 100 -10.00 23.88 4.22
CA ALA A 100 -8.76 23.14 4.15
C ALA A 100 -8.84 21.80 4.91
N LEU A 101 -9.38 21.81 6.14
CA LEU A 101 -9.59 20.59 6.93
C LEU A 101 -10.55 19.61 6.24
N THR A 102 -11.62 20.12 5.62
CA THR A 102 -12.55 19.28 4.85
C THR A 102 -11.84 18.64 3.65
N SER A 103 -11.00 19.40 2.93
CA SER A 103 -10.17 18.86 1.84
C SER A 103 -9.24 17.76 2.34
N LYS A 104 -8.49 18.01 3.43
CA LYS A 104 -7.57 17.03 4.02
C LYS A 104 -8.29 15.78 4.54
N GLY A 105 -9.51 15.93 5.07
CA GLY A 105 -10.38 14.81 5.43
C GLY A 105 -10.72 13.92 4.23
N ARG A 106 -11.02 14.51 3.06
CA ARG A 106 -11.26 13.75 1.82
C ARG A 106 -9.99 13.03 1.35
N GLU A 107 -8.85 13.72 1.34
CA GLU A 107 -7.55 13.13 0.98
C GLU A 107 -7.20 11.94 1.90
N THR A 108 -7.55 12.02 3.19
CA THR A 108 -7.35 10.94 4.15
C THR A 108 -8.24 9.72 3.86
N LEU A 109 -9.50 9.96 3.46
CA LEU A 109 -10.41 8.89 3.01
C LEU A 109 -9.92 8.22 1.73
N GLU A 110 -9.35 9.00 0.80
CA GLU A 110 -8.73 8.47 -0.41
C GLU A 110 -7.50 7.61 -0.09
N LEU A 111 -6.65 8.06 0.84
CA LEU A 111 -5.52 7.26 1.33
C LEU A 111 -5.99 5.93 1.94
N ALA A 112 -7.05 5.94 2.75
CA ALA A 112 -7.62 4.74 3.34
C ALA A 112 -8.15 3.76 2.28
N ASN A 113 -8.87 4.27 1.27
CA ASN A 113 -9.37 3.46 0.16
C ASN A 113 -8.22 2.87 -0.69
N THR A 114 -7.20 3.69 -0.97
CA THR A 114 -6.02 3.27 -1.72
C THR A 114 -5.27 2.16 -0.98
N SER A 115 -4.98 2.37 0.31
CA SER A 115 -4.30 1.38 1.14
C SER A 115 -5.08 0.07 1.16
N ARG A 116 -6.41 0.13 1.37
CA ARG A 116 -7.29 -1.05 1.32
C ARG A 116 -7.17 -1.81 0.01
N ASN A 117 -7.17 -1.11 -1.13
CA ASN A 117 -7.06 -1.74 -2.44
C ASN A 117 -5.67 -2.35 -2.65
N GLU A 118 -4.61 -1.68 -2.20
CA GLU A 118 -3.23 -2.21 -2.26
C GLU A 118 -3.07 -3.48 -1.40
N TYR A 119 -3.65 -3.54 -0.19
CA TYR A 119 -3.66 -4.77 0.63
C TYR A 119 -4.47 -5.90 -0.01
N LYS A 120 -5.59 -5.58 -0.67
CA LYS A 120 -6.37 -6.57 -1.42
C LYS A 120 -5.57 -7.15 -2.58
N ALA A 121 -4.93 -6.29 -3.37
CA ALA A 121 -4.11 -6.71 -4.50
C ALA A 121 -2.94 -7.61 -4.03
N TRP A 122 -2.27 -7.22 -2.94
CA TRP A 122 -1.24 -8.05 -2.31
C TRP A 122 -1.77 -9.44 -1.91
N MET A 123 -2.95 -9.50 -1.28
CA MET A 123 -3.59 -10.77 -0.93
C MET A 123 -3.95 -11.61 -2.14
N GLU A 124 -4.52 -11.00 -3.18
CA GLU A 124 -4.91 -11.69 -4.43
C GLU A 124 -3.68 -12.30 -5.12
N GLU A 125 -2.56 -11.56 -5.14
CA GLU A 125 -1.29 -12.05 -5.68
C GLU A 125 -0.73 -13.21 -4.86
N GLY A 126 -0.77 -13.12 -3.52
CA GLY A 126 -0.40 -14.21 -2.61
C GLY A 126 -1.23 -15.47 -2.80
N MET A 127 -2.55 -15.33 -2.95
CA MET A 127 -3.44 -16.46 -3.27
C MET A 127 -3.11 -17.08 -4.63
N GLY A 128 -2.74 -16.27 -5.63
CA GLY A 128 -2.30 -16.77 -6.94
C GLY A 128 -1.09 -17.70 -6.85
N ILE A 129 -0.13 -17.39 -5.97
CA ILE A 129 1.04 -18.25 -5.71
C ILE A 129 0.60 -19.58 -5.06
N PHE A 130 -0.28 -19.51 -4.06
CA PHE A 130 -0.80 -20.70 -3.38
C PHE A 130 -1.63 -21.60 -4.31
N THR A 131 -2.52 -21.03 -5.12
CA THR A 131 -3.35 -21.78 -6.07
C THR A 131 -2.51 -22.49 -7.13
N LYS A 132 -1.42 -21.89 -7.60
CA LYS A 132 -0.48 -22.55 -8.52
C LYS A 132 0.15 -23.78 -7.88
N LEU A 133 0.60 -23.67 -6.63
CA LEU A 133 1.17 -24.78 -5.86
C LEU A 133 0.15 -25.91 -5.61
N ALA A 134 -1.06 -25.56 -5.17
CA ALA A 134 -2.12 -26.54 -4.92
C ALA A 134 -2.54 -27.24 -6.22
N GLY A 135 -2.68 -26.50 -7.32
CA GLY A 135 -3.02 -27.06 -8.63
C GLY A 135 -1.94 -27.96 -9.22
N SER A 136 -0.65 -27.71 -8.95
CA SER A 136 0.44 -28.60 -9.35
C SER A 136 0.51 -29.86 -8.48
N ALA A 137 0.26 -29.74 -7.17
CA ALA A 137 0.26 -30.89 -6.26
C ALA A 137 -0.83 -31.91 -6.61
N THR A 138 -2.03 -31.45 -6.97
CA THR A 138 -3.14 -32.31 -7.40
C THR A 138 -2.92 -32.92 -8.80
N LYS A 139 -2.08 -32.32 -9.65
CA LYS A 139 -1.71 -32.90 -10.96
C LYS A 139 -0.56 -33.91 -10.88
N ALA A 140 0.21 -33.88 -9.79
CA ALA A 140 1.32 -34.80 -9.54
C ALA A 140 0.90 -36.06 -8.74
N SER A 141 -0.29 -36.06 -8.13
CA SER A 141 -0.94 -37.20 -7.46
C SER A 141 -1.85 -37.98 -8.39
#